data_AF-A0A536TXH4-F1
#
_entry.id   AF-A0A536TXH4-F1
#
_cell.length_a   1.000
_cell.length_b   1.000
_cell.length_c   1.000
_cell.angle_alpha   90.00
_cell.angle_beta   90.00
_cell.angle_gamma   90.00
#
_symmetry.space_group_name_H-M   'P 1'
#
loop_
_entity.id
_entity.type
_entity.pdbx_description
1 polymer ?
#
loop_
_entity_poly.entity_id
_entity_poly.type
_entity_poly.pdbx_seq_one_letter_code
_entity_poly.pdbx_strand_id
1 'polypeptide(L)' 'ARRILCYVREGDSLARGQRFGFIRFGSRVDLYVPRSATITTALGDKVYATSTVIATLADHV' A
#
# COMPACT_ATOMS: atom_id res chain seq x y z
N ALA A 1 -14.92 -3.92 11.13
CA ALA A 1 -13.61 -3.40 10.67
C ALA A 1 -12.76 -2.77 11.80
N ARG A 2 -12.69 -3.34 13.02
CA ARG A 2 -11.82 -2.85 14.12
C ARG A 2 -10.41 -3.47 14.12
N ARG A 3 -10.01 -4.07 13.00
CA ARG A 3 -8.83 -4.93 12.91
C ARG A 3 -7.68 -4.29 12.11
N ILE A 4 -7.93 -3.14 11.49
CA ILE A 4 -6.91 -2.34 10.81
C ILE A 4 -6.43 -1.26 11.78
N LEU A 5 -5.12 -1.20 12.00
CA LEU A 5 -4.45 -0.15 12.75
C LEU A 5 -3.77 0.78 11.76
N CYS A 6 -4.18 2.05 11.74
CA CYS A 6 -3.45 3.10 11.07
C CYS A 6 -2.67 3.88 12.13
N TYR A 7 -1.34 3.96 11.98
CA TYR A 7 -0.49 4.69 12.94
C TYR A 7 -0.25 6.14 12.52
N VAL A 8 -0.52 6.46 11.26
CA VAL A 8 -0.23 7.76 10.65
C VAL A 8 -1.47 8.65 10.59
N ARG A 9 -1.22 9.95 10.51
CA ARG A 9 -2.23 10.99 10.33
C ARG A 9 -1.97 11.75 9.03
N GLU A 10 -2.98 12.47 8.59
CA GLU A 10 -2.85 13.37 7.45
C GLU A 10 -1.76 14.40 7.71
N GLY A 11 -0.90 14.63 6.71
CA GLY A 11 0.25 15.55 6.81
C GLY A 11 1.54 14.91 7.36
N ASP A 12 1.51 13.67 7.86
CA ASP A 12 2.72 13.00 8.34
C ASP A 12 3.70 12.72 7.18
N SER A 13 4.97 13.05 7.40
CA SER A 13 6.07 12.63 6.52
C SER A 13 6.59 11.26 6.98
N LEU A 14 6.79 10.34 6.04
CA LEU A 14 7.23 8.98 6.33
C LEU A 14 8.57 8.67 5.68
N ALA A 15 9.45 7.98 6.41
CA ALA A 15 10.67 7.42 5.84
C ALA A 15 10.35 6.18 4.99
N ARG A 16 11.18 5.89 3.99
CA ARG A 16 11.07 4.66 3.20
C ARG A 16 11.12 3.44 4.13
N GLY A 17 10.16 2.53 3.97
CA GLY A 17 10.06 1.31 4.79
C GLY A 17 9.44 1.52 6.18
N GLN A 18 9.09 2.76 6.55
CA GLN A 18 8.37 3.03 7.79
C GLN A 18 7.00 2.36 7.76
N ARG A 19 6.59 1.78 8.89
CA ARG A 19 5.30 1.10 9.00
C ARG A 19 4.16 2.12 9.07
N PHE A 20 3.35 2.17 8.02
CA PHE A 20 2.12 2.98 7.95
C PHE A 20 1.03 2.48 8.91
N GLY A 21 0.89 1.16 8.99
CA GLY A 21 -0.19 0.51 9.72
C GLY A 21 -0.06 -1.00 9.75
N PHE A 22 -1.11 -1.66 10.22
CA PHE A 22 -1.18 -3.11 10.31
C PHE A 22 -2.61 -3.63 10.13
N ILE A 23 -2.80 -4.63 9.27
CA ILE A 23 -4.09 -5.27 9.02
C ILE A 23 -4.11 -6.61 9.75
N ARG A 24 -4.94 -6.74 10.79
CA ARG A 24 -5.12 -8.00 11.53
C ARG A 24 -6.18 -8.86 10.85
N PHE A 25 -5.78 -10.05 10.39
CA PHE A 25 -6.70 -11.07 9.84
C PHE A 25 -7.65 -10.51 8.78
N GLY A 26 -7.09 -9.88 7.72
CA GLY A 26 -7.86 -9.37 6.58
C GLY A 26 -8.05 -10.44 5.51
N SER A 27 -9.24 -10.49 4.92
CA SER A 27 -9.52 -11.33 3.74
C SER A 27 -9.15 -10.64 2.43
N ARG A 28 -9.24 -9.30 2.40
CA ARG A 28 -9.03 -8.47 1.21
C ARG A 28 -8.60 -7.05 1.59
N VAL A 29 -7.78 -6.45 0.73
CA VAL A 29 -7.40 -5.04 0.77
C VAL A 29 -7.62 -4.46 -0.62
N ASP A 30 -8.37 -3.38 -0.71
CA ASP A 30 -8.48 -2.58 -1.93
C ASP A 30 -7.54 -1.38 -1.81
N LEU A 31 -6.70 -1.16 -2.82
CA LEU A 31 -5.79 -0.02 -2.89
C LEU A 31 -6.26 0.95 -3.97
N TYR A 32 -6.42 2.20 -3.58
CA TYR A 32 -6.67 3.31 -4.49
C TYR A 32 -5.35 4.01 -4.77
N VAL A 33 -4.97 4.06 -6.04
CA VAL A 33 -3.75 4.72 -6.50
C VAL A 33 -4.10 5.82 -7.50
N PRO A 34 -3.25 6.86 -7.65
CA PRO A 34 -3.42 7.85 -8.69
C PRO A 34 -3.49 7.22 -10.08
N ARG A 35 -4.23 7.83 -11.01
CA ARG A 35 -4.34 7.34 -12.40
C ARG A 35 -3.02 7.35 -13.16
N SER A 36 -2.05 8.14 -12.69
CA SER A 36 -0.69 8.18 -13.23
C SER A 36 0.20 7.04 -12.73
N ALA A 37 -0.23 6.28 -11.74
CA ALA A 37 0.54 5.15 -11.23
C ALA A 37 0.59 4.00 -12.24
N THR A 38 1.74 3.35 -12.35
CA THR A 38 1.90 2.15 -13.17
C THR A 38 1.78 0.92 -12.27
N ILE A 39 0.79 0.08 -12.55
CA ILE A 39 0.56 -1.19 -11.83
C ILE A 39 1.63 -2.20 -12.24
N THR A 40 2.22 -2.89 -11.26
CA THR A 40 3.34 -3.83 -11.48
C THR A 40 2.96 -5.30 -11.24
N THR A 41 1.67 -5.57 -10.99
CA THR A 41 1.11 -6.90 -10.75
C THR A 41 -0.08 -7.18 -11.65
N ALA A 42 -0.31 -8.44 -11.99
CA ALA A 42 -1.44 -8.91 -12.79
C ALA A 42 -2.44 -9.74 -11.96
N LEU A 43 -3.61 -10.01 -12.55
CA LEU A 43 -4.60 -10.90 -11.95
C LEU A 43 -4.02 -12.31 -11.80
N GLY A 44 -4.13 -12.87 -10.60
CA GLY A 44 -3.61 -14.21 -10.27
C GLY A 44 -2.22 -14.22 -9.65
N ASP A 45 -1.51 -13.08 -9.65
CA ASP A 45 -0.21 -12.98 -9.00
C ASP A 45 -0.31 -13.18 -7.49
N LYS A 46 0.63 -13.95 -6.94
CA LYS A 46 0.76 -14.10 -5.50
C LYS A 46 1.59 -12.95 -4.93
N VAL A 47 0.94 -12.10 -4.14
CA VAL A 47 1.57 -10.95 -3.49
C VAL A 47 1.99 -11.27 -2.06
N TYR A 48 3.11 -10.70 -1.63
CA TYR A 48 3.64 -10.83 -0.27
C TYR A 48 3.85 -9.45 0.34
N ALA A 49 3.48 -9.29 1.61
CA ALA A 49 3.63 -8.03 2.33
C ALA A 49 5.10 -7.60 2.37
N THR A 50 5.33 -6.28 2.25
CA THR A 50 6.67 -5.64 2.33
C THR A 50 7.63 -5.98 1.19
N SER A 51 7.39 -7.00 0.36
CA SER A 51 8.29 -7.38 -0.74
C SER A 51 7.69 -7.18 -2.14
N THR A 52 6.42 -7.50 -2.34
CA THR A 52 5.80 -7.33 -3.66
C THR A 52 5.43 -5.86 -3.88
N VAL A 53 6.07 -5.23 -4.86
CA VAL A 53 5.64 -3.92 -5.37
C VAL A 53 4.40 -4.13 -6.23
N ILE A 54 3.32 -3.44 -5.90
CA ILE A 54 2.01 -3.54 -6.59
C ILE A 54 1.78 -2.40 -7.58
N ALA A 55 2.41 -1.24 -7.34
CA ALA A 55 2.33 -0.07 -8.19
C ALA A 55 3.55 0.82 -7.94
N THR A 56 3.93 1.57 -8.98
CA THR A 56 4.91 2.66 -8.90
C THR A 56 4.19 3.97 -9.19
N LEU A 57 4.45 4.99 -8.37
CA LEU A 57 3.94 6.34 -8.64
C LEU A 57 4.78 6.95 -9.78
N ALA A 58 4.15 7.74 -10.64
CA ALA A 58 4.91 8.57 -11.57
C ALA A 58 5.77 9.54 -10.76
N ASP A 59 7.03 9.73 -11.17
CA ASP A 59 7.87 10.75 -10.58
C ASP A 59 7.19 12.12 -10.79
N HIS A 60 6.93 12.82 -9.69
CA HIS A 60 6.59 14.23 -9.75
C HIS A 60 7.89 14.97 -10.07
N VAL A 61 8.07 15.32 -11.35
CA VAL A 61 9.07 16.31 -11.79
C VAL A 61 8.76 17.65 -11.12
#